data_AF-A0A7X6XUV8-F1
#
_entry.id   AF-A0A7X6XUV8-F1
#
_cell.length_a   1.000
_cell.length_b   1.000
_cell.length_c   1.000
_cell.angle_alpha   90.00
_cell.angle_beta   90.00
_cell.angle_gamma   90.00
#
_symmetry.space_group_name_H-M   'P 1'
#
loop_
_entity.id
_entity.type
_entity.pdbx_description
1 polymer ?
#
loop_
_entity_poly.entity_id
_entity_poly.type
_entity_poly.pdbx_seq_one_letter_code
_entity_poly.pdbx_strand_id
1 'polypeptide(L)'
;MHGQKRNGSDILIVCVMFVLIVLTDILTVLKEKPFKSVTSKNEFHKQITQFVVMIVAVVFMGKLFNLITQYLIAVSIMGICCYVLVLNYHVHHVSEAQKFQDISQFMLRMCIYFRIYQKSTVTLLESSKDAPLWIRESCQKIVDNSLSLQELLQILPHYLMQSLISIFESSESVGFSQTDYQLKRIEQDIESWITQTKLYQEEERKLQNRLLLLFGLGLTIAYFAQNMLSKSLEVHTYNNYQILMLTFIASTLLAIIYASKRMKKKWILKAECL
;
A
#
# COMPACT_ATOMS: atom_id res chain seq x y z
N MET A 1 -20.36 16.56 -44.75
CA MET A 1 -20.19 16.92 -43.32
C MET A 1 -20.97 15.93 -42.41
N HIS A 2 -20.62 14.64 -42.42
CA HIS A 2 -21.27 13.62 -41.56
C HIS A 2 -20.29 12.85 -40.64
N GLY A 3 -19.03 13.28 -40.55
CA GLY A 3 -18.00 12.57 -39.76
C GLY A 3 -17.90 12.96 -38.27
N GLN A 4 -18.53 14.05 -37.84
CA GLN A 4 -18.20 14.65 -36.52
C GLN A 4 -19.00 14.06 -35.34
N LYS A 5 -20.11 13.37 -35.58
CA LYS A 5 -20.95 12.76 -34.52
C LYS A 5 -20.41 11.43 -33.99
N ARG A 6 -19.56 10.72 -34.73
CA ARG A 6 -19.04 9.39 -34.33
C ARG A 6 -17.95 9.47 -33.26
N ASN A 7 -17.09 10.48 -33.33
CA ASN A 7 -15.88 10.57 -32.49
C ASN A 7 -16.18 10.67 -30.99
N GLY A 8 -17.30 11.29 -30.61
CA GLY A 8 -17.70 11.39 -29.20
C GLY A 8 -18.04 10.03 -28.58
N SER A 9 -18.59 9.11 -29.37
CA SER A 9 -19.00 7.77 -28.91
C SER A 9 -17.79 6.93 -28.51
N ASP A 10 -16.72 6.95 -29.30
CA ASP A 10 -15.55 6.08 -29.09
C ASP A 10 -14.73 6.50 -27.86
N ILE A 11 -14.57 7.82 -27.65
CA ILE A 11 -13.93 8.36 -26.43
C ILE A 11 -14.72 7.91 -25.19
N LEU A 12 -16.05 8.00 -25.27
CA LEU A 12 -16.94 7.64 -24.17
C LEU A 12 -16.83 6.15 -23.84
N ILE A 13 -16.74 5.27 -24.84
CA ILE A 13 -16.55 3.82 -24.64
C ILE A 13 -15.25 3.54 -23.89
N VAL A 14 -14.11 4.11 -24.31
CA VAL A 14 -12.82 3.88 -23.63
C VAL A 14 -12.83 4.45 -22.22
N CYS A 15 -13.41 5.63 -22.02
CA CYS A 15 -13.56 6.23 -20.69
C CYS A 15 -14.44 5.38 -19.78
N VAL A 16 -15.59 4.89 -20.27
CA VAL A 16 -16.50 4.05 -19.50
C VAL A 16 -15.84 2.72 -19.16
N MET A 17 -15.13 2.08 -20.10
CA MET A 17 -14.37 0.85 -19.84
C MET A 17 -13.33 1.05 -18.73
N PHE A 18 -12.53 2.13 -18.83
CA PHE A 18 -11.54 2.47 -17.80
C PHE A 18 -12.21 2.73 -16.45
N VAL A 19 -13.25 3.56 -16.43
CA VAL A 19 -13.99 3.87 -15.21
C VAL A 19 -14.58 2.60 -14.62
N LEU A 20 -15.23 1.72 -15.37
CA LEU A 20 -15.80 0.47 -14.85
C LEU A 20 -14.76 -0.42 -14.18
N ILE A 21 -13.57 -0.56 -14.78
CA ILE A 21 -12.46 -1.34 -14.20
C ILE A 21 -12.01 -0.71 -12.87
N VAL A 22 -11.86 0.61 -12.85
CA VAL A 22 -11.25 1.37 -11.76
C VAL A 22 -12.26 1.73 -10.66
N LEU A 23 -13.56 1.74 -10.97
CA LEU A 23 -14.64 2.18 -10.08
C LEU A 23 -14.73 1.33 -8.83
N THR A 24 -14.58 0.00 -8.98
CA THR A 24 -14.60 -0.91 -7.83
C THR A 24 -13.49 -0.57 -6.84
N ASP A 25 -12.27 -0.37 -7.33
CA ASP A 25 -11.12 0.02 -6.52
C ASP A 25 -11.33 1.44 -5.93
N ILE A 26 -11.82 2.43 -6.70
CA ILE A 26 -12.12 3.79 -6.20
C ILE A 26 -13.15 3.77 -5.07
N LEU A 27 -14.22 2.99 -5.21
CA LEU A 27 -15.25 2.87 -4.17
C LEU A 27 -14.70 2.26 -2.88
N THR A 28 -13.77 1.29 -2.99
CA THR A 28 -13.08 0.77 -1.79
C THR A 28 -12.20 1.83 -1.14
N VAL A 29 -11.47 2.61 -1.94
CA VAL A 29 -10.61 3.70 -1.45
C VAL A 29 -11.43 4.78 -0.75
N LEU A 30 -12.55 5.20 -1.33
CA LEU A 30 -13.43 6.21 -0.76
C LEU A 30 -14.01 5.78 0.60
N LYS A 31 -14.26 4.47 0.79
CA LYS A 31 -14.69 3.91 2.07
C LYS A 31 -13.57 3.91 3.12
N GLU A 32 -12.32 3.67 2.71
CA GLU A 32 -11.15 3.55 3.60
C GLU A 32 -10.69 4.90 4.21
N LYS A 33 -11.24 6.05 3.79
CA LYS A 33 -10.90 7.42 4.29
C LYS A 33 -9.38 7.68 4.38
N PRO A 34 -8.64 7.62 3.25
CA PRO A 34 -7.17 7.68 3.23
C PRO A 34 -6.57 8.94 3.85
N PHE A 35 -7.30 10.07 3.85
CA PHE A 35 -6.79 11.35 4.34
C PHE A 35 -6.75 11.47 5.87
N LYS A 36 -7.39 10.56 6.63
CA LYS A 36 -7.34 10.62 8.11
C LYS A 36 -6.01 10.16 8.70
N SER A 37 -5.17 9.43 7.96
CA SER A 37 -3.90 8.88 8.46
C SER A 37 -2.67 9.75 8.16
N VAL A 38 -2.81 10.85 7.41
CA VAL A 38 -1.69 11.78 7.16
C VAL A 38 -1.52 12.68 8.39
N THR A 39 -0.77 12.18 9.36
CA THR A 39 -0.57 12.82 10.67
C THR A 39 0.43 13.97 10.67
N SER A 40 1.21 14.16 9.58
CA SER A 40 2.22 15.23 9.52
C SER A 40 2.03 16.17 8.32
N LYS A 41 2.19 17.48 8.57
CA LYS A 41 2.07 18.55 7.56
C LYS A 41 3.09 18.40 6.43
N ASN A 42 4.27 17.83 6.71
CA ASN A 42 5.33 17.61 5.73
C ASN A 42 5.00 16.49 4.73
N GLU A 43 4.41 15.39 5.20
CA GLU A 43 3.96 14.30 4.31
C GLU A 43 2.82 14.77 3.40
N PHE A 44 1.92 15.62 3.90
CA PHE A 44 0.86 16.21 3.07
C PHE A 44 1.42 17.09 1.95
N HIS A 45 2.40 17.96 2.24
CA HIS A 45 3.06 18.77 1.20
C HIS A 45 3.74 17.91 0.14
N LYS A 46 4.45 16.86 0.57
CA LYS A 46 5.11 15.92 -0.34
C LYS A 46 4.10 15.21 -1.25
N GLN A 47 2.95 14.79 -0.73
CA GLN A 47 1.87 14.19 -1.50
C GLN A 47 1.25 15.19 -2.50
N ILE A 48 1.07 16.46 -2.13
CA ILE A 48 0.61 17.48 -3.09
C ILE A 48 1.63 17.70 -4.20
N THR A 49 2.92 17.79 -3.86
CA THR A 49 3.97 17.97 -4.87
C THR A 49 4.00 16.79 -5.85
N GLN A 50 3.88 15.56 -5.35
CA GLN A 50 3.80 14.36 -6.19
C GLN A 50 2.58 14.38 -7.11
N PHE A 51 1.43 14.86 -6.62
CA PHE A 51 0.21 15.00 -7.43
C PHE A 51 0.40 15.96 -8.60
N VAL A 52 0.94 17.16 -8.30
CA VAL A 52 1.17 18.19 -9.32
C VAL A 52 2.16 17.68 -10.37
N VAL A 53 3.25 17.04 -9.95
CA VAL A 53 4.23 16.45 -10.87
C VAL A 53 3.58 15.39 -11.77
N MET A 54 2.71 14.55 -11.23
CA MET A 54 2.04 13.50 -12.00
C MET A 54 1.04 14.07 -13.02
N ILE A 55 0.24 15.06 -12.64
CA ILE A 55 -0.65 15.76 -13.58
C ILE A 55 0.15 16.40 -14.71
N VAL A 56 1.22 17.13 -14.36
CA VAL A 56 2.08 17.77 -15.35
C VAL A 56 2.70 16.73 -16.28
N ALA A 57 3.15 15.59 -15.76
CA ALA A 57 3.68 14.50 -16.56
C ALA A 57 2.64 13.91 -17.51
N VAL A 58 1.41 13.66 -17.06
CA VAL A 58 0.32 13.13 -17.88
C VAL A 58 -0.05 14.10 -19.00
N VAL A 59 -0.19 15.39 -18.69
CA VAL A 59 -0.47 16.43 -19.69
C VAL A 59 0.69 16.59 -20.68
N PHE A 60 1.93 16.55 -20.19
CA PHE A 60 3.14 16.62 -21.02
C PHE A 60 3.21 15.43 -21.98
N MET A 61 2.96 14.20 -21.50
CA MET A 61 2.86 13.01 -22.35
C MET A 61 1.74 13.15 -23.38
N GLY A 62 0.58 13.68 -22.97
CA GLY A 62 -0.52 13.96 -23.88
C GLY A 62 -0.13 14.90 -25.03
N LYS A 63 0.65 15.95 -24.71
CA LYS A 63 1.18 16.88 -25.71
C LYS A 63 2.27 16.24 -26.59
N LEU A 64 3.17 15.43 -26.03
CA LEU A 64 4.21 14.72 -26.81
C LEU A 64 3.58 13.85 -27.90
N PHE A 65 2.46 13.20 -27.60
CA PHE A 65 1.72 12.39 -28.56
C PHE A 65 0.79 13.21 -29.49
N ASN A 66 0.85 14.54 -29.44
CA ASN A 66 0.03 15.46 -30.25
C ASN A 66 -1.47 15.09 -30.22
N LEU A 67 -1.99 14.78 -29.02
CA LEU A 67 -3.39 14.45 -28.83
C LEU A 67 -4.28 15.71 -28.96
N ILE A 68 -5.42 15.55 -29.61
CA ILE A 68 -6.44 16.62 -29.70
C ILE A 68 -6.97 16.91 -28.29
N THR A 69 -7.32 18.17 -28.01
CA THR A 69 -7.74 18.66 -26.69
C THR A 69 -8.79 17.78 -26.00
N GLN A 70 -9.76 17.24 -26.74
CA GLN A 70 -10.79 16.35 -26.20
C GLN A 70 -10.21 15.06 -25.59
N TYR A 71 -9.25 14.43 -26.27
CA TYR A 71 -8.55 13.24 -25.78
C TYR A 71 -7.59 13.58 -24.64
N LEU A 72 -6.95 14.75 -24.70
CA LEU A 72 -6.07 15.23 -23.63
C LEU A 72 -6.85 15.44 -22.31
N ILE A 73 -8.07 15.99 -22.37
CA ILE A 73 -8.95 16.10 -21.21
C ILE A 73 -9.30 14.71 -20.66
N ALA A 74 -9.67 13.76 -21.51
CA ALA A 74 -9.98 12.40 -21.09
C ALA A 74 -8.80 11.71 -20.38
N VAL A 75 -7.59 11.80 -20.97
CA VAL A 75 -6.35 11.27 -20.38
C VAL A 75 -6.03 11.96 -19.04
N SER A 76 -6.28 13.27 -18.92
CA SER A 76 -6.07 14.01 -17.68
C SER A 76 -6.98 13.52 -16.55
N ILE A 77 -8.27 13.27 -16.86
CA ILE A 77 -9.23 12.70 -15.90
C ILE A 77 -8.78 11.30 -15.47
N MET A 78 -8.39 10.44 -16.42
CA MET A 78 -7.86 9.10 -16.10
C MET A 78 -6.60 9.17 -15.24
N GLY A 79 -5.71 10.12 -15.51
CA GLY A 79 -4.51 10.40 -14.72
C GLY A 79 -4.85 10.77 -13.28
N ILE A 80 -5.80 11.68 -13.07
CA ILE A 80 -6.25 12.06 -11.72
C ILE A 80 -6.80 10.84 -10.97
N CYS A 81 -7.66 10.04 -11.60
CA CYS A 81 -8.19 8.81 -10.99
C CYS A 81 -7.08 7.81 -10.63
N CYS A 82 -6.13 7.60 -11.55
CA CYS A 82 -4.96 6.76 -11.32
C CYS A 82 -4.15 7.26 -10.11
N TYR A 83 -3.93 8.57 -10.00
CA TYR A 83 -3.20 9.16 -8.89
C TYR A 83 -3.85 8.87 -7.54
N VAL A 84 -5.16 9.11 -7.43
CA VAL A 84 -5.91 8.90 -6.19
C VAL A 84 -5.79 7.45 -5.72
N LEU A 85 -5.82 6.49 -6.66
CA LEU A 85 -5.61 5.08 -6.34
C LEU A 85 -4.18 4.76 -5.88
N VAL A 86 -3.18 5.23 -6.62
CA VAL A 86 -1.76 5.02 -6.28
C VAL A 86 -1.46 5.62 -4.90
N LEU A 87 -1.98 6.82 -4.62
CA LEU A 87 -1.86 7.47 -3.33
C LEU A 87 -2.48 6.63 -2.21
N ASN A 88 -3.69 6.09 -2.40
CA ASN A 88 -4.30 5.23 -1.40
C ASN A 88 -3.46 3.97 -1.13
N TYR A 89 -2.96 3.32 -2.17
CA TYR A 89 -2.10 2.15 -1.99
C TYR A 89 -0.81 2.50 -1.22
N HIS A 90 -0.23 3.67 -1.48
CA HIS A 90 0.92 4.14 -0.73
C HIS A 90 0.61 4.42 0.74
N VAL A 91 -0.49 5.12 1.02
CA VAL A 91 -0.93 5.42 2.39
C VAL A 91 -1.25 4.13 3.15
N HIS A 92 -1.94 3.19 2.51
CA HIS A 92 -2.22 1.87 3.09
C HIS A 92 -0.92 1.13 3.43
N HIS A 93 0.04 1.11 2.51
CA HIS A 93 1.34 0.48 2.75
C HIS A 93 2.08 1.10 3.95
N VAL A 94 2.13 2.43 4.06
CA VAL A 94 2.77 3.12 5.19
C VAL A 94 2.05 2.83 6.50
N SER A 95 0.72 2.82 6.49
CA SER A 95 -0.09 2.47 7.67
C SER A 95 0.18 1.05 8.15
N GLU A 96 0.21 0.08 7.24
CA GLU A 96 0.51 -1.32 7.58
C GLU A 96 1.97 -1.49 8.07
N ALA A 97 2.93 -0.77 7.48
CA ALA A 97 4.32 -0.76 7.95
C ALA A 97 4.43 -0.23 9.39
N GLN A 98 3.72 0.86 9.71
CA GLN A 98 3.69 1.41 11.06
C GLN A 98 3.05 0.44 12.05
N LYS A 99 1.90 -0.15 11.71
CA LYS A 99 1.26 -1.17 12.56
C LYS A 99 2.19 -2.35 12.82
N PHE A 100 2.87 -2.84 11.79
CA PHE A 100 3.83 -3.93 11.93
C PHE A 100 4.98 -3.57 12.88
N GLN A 101 5.52 -2.35 12.75
CA GLN A 101 6.57 -1.85 13.64
C GLN A 101 6.06 -1.72 15.08
N ASP A 102 4.88 -1.16 15.29
CA ASP A 102 4.27 -1.01 16.60
C ASP A 102 4.09 -2.37 17.30
N ILE A 103 3.61 -3.37 16.56
CA ILE A 103 3.37 -4.74 17.05
C ILE A 103 4.68 -5.42 17.42
N SER A 104 5.64 -5.41 16.50
CA SER A 104 6.93 -6.08 16.70
C SER A 104 7.69 -5.46 17.88
N GLN A 105 7.70 -4.14 18.01
CA GLN A 105 8.28 -3.45 19.16
C GLN A 105 7.54 -3.79 20.46
N PHE A 106 6.21 -3.86 20.44
CA PHE A 106 5.42 -4.26 21.59
C PHE A 106 5.77 -5.68 22.06
N MET A 107 5.90 -6.65 21.14
CA MET A 107 6.28 -8.02 21.47
C MET A 107 7.69 -8.11 22.07
N LEU A 108 8.67 -7.39 21.52
CA LEU A 108 10.02 -7.34 22.08
C LEU A 108 10.03 -6.71 23.48
N ARG A 109 9.24 -5.65 23.70
CA ARG A 109 9.10 -5.04 25.04
C ARG A 109 8.45 -5.98 26.03
N MET A 110 7.45 -6.76 25.62
CA MET A 110 6.83 -7.78 26.46
C MET A 110 7.89 -8.80 26.94
N CYS A 111 8.80 -9.23 26.06
CA CYS A 111 9.90 -10.13 26.45
C CYS A 111 10.81 -9.48 27.51
N ILE A 112 11.22 -8.23 27.30
CA ILE A 112 12.10 -7.48 28.21
C ILE A 112 11.43 -7.30 29.58
N TYR A 113 10.19 -6.81 29.62
CA TYR A 113 9.49 -6.55 30.86
C TYR A 113 9.15 -7.83 31.62
N PHE A 114 8.87 -8.94 30.93
CA PHE A 114 8.63 -10.22 31.60
C PHE A 114 9.89 -10.75 32.27
N ARG A 115 11.06 -10.52 31.67
CA ARG A 115 12.36 -10.82 32.27
C ARG A 115 12.58 -10.09 33.61
N ILE A 116 12.09 -8.85 33.71
CA ILE A 116 12.23 -8.00 34.90
C ILE A 116 11.20 -8.37 35.97
N TYR A 117 9.92 -8.43 35.60
CA TYR A 117 8.82 -8.53 36.56
C TYR A 117 8.37 -9.96 36.84
N GLN A 118 8.64 -10.89 35.93
CA GLN A 118 8.28 -12.32 36.08
C GLN A 118 6.79 -12.55 36.35
N LYS A 119 5.95 -11.58 35.97
CA LYS A 119 4.49 -11.60 36.11
C LYS A 119 3.85 -11.06 34.85
N SER A 120 2.95 -11.84 34.27
CA SER A 120 2.36 -11.62 32.96
C SER A 120 1.46 -10.38 32.94
N THR A 121 0.66 -10.18 33.99
CA THR A 121 -0.21 -9.00 34.17
C THR A 121 0.58 -7.69 34.33
N VAL A 122 1.63 -7.70 35.14
CA VAL A 122 2.52 -6.55 35.35
C VAL A 122 3.27 -6.22 34.06
N THR A 123 3.75 -7.25 33.37
CA THR A 123 4.42 -7.11 32.07
C THR A 123 3.53 -6.44 31.04
N LEU A 124 2.26 -6.88 30.93
CA LEU A 124 1.29 -6.30 30.02
C LEU A 124 1.03 -4.83 30.33
N LEU A 125 0.90 -4.48 31.62
CA LEU A 125 0.67 -3.11 32.03
C LEU A 125 1.86 -2.21 31.68
N GLU A 126 3.07 -2.62 32.01
CA GLU A 126 4.29 -1.83 31.78
C GLU A 126 4.61 -1.71 30.28
N SER A 127 4.48 -2.79 29.51
CA SER A 127 4.70 -2.77 28.06
C SER A 127 3.69 -1.90 27.31
N SER A 128 2.46 -1.80 27.82
CA SER A 128 1.39 -0.99 27.22
C SER A 128 1.60 0.52 27.37
N LYS A 129 2.39 0.98 28.37
CA LYS A 129 2.63 2.41 28.61
C LYS A 129 3.34 3.08 27.44
N ASP A 130 4.28 2.36 26.84
CA ASP A 130 5.08 2.84 25.71
C ASP A 130 4.47 2.47 24.34
N ALA A 131 3.37 1.70 24.34
CA ALA A 131 2.70 1.23 23.13
C ALA A 131 1.80 2.33 22.54
N PRO A 132 1.49 2.29 21.22
CA PRO A 132 0.52 3.18 20.63
C PRO A 132 -0.87 3.02 21.28
N LEU A 133 -1.66 4.09 21.26
CA LEU A 133 -2.96 4.20 21.93
C LEU A 133 -3.88 3.00 21.68
N TRP A 134 -3.94 2.50 20.44
CA TRP A 134 -4.81 1.38 20.07
C TRP A 134 -4.43 0.05 20.72
N ILE A 135 -3.12 -0.19 20.97
CA ILE A 135 -2.64 -1.34 21.75
C ILE A 135 -2.91 -1.10 23.23
N ARG A 136 -2.59 0.11 23.70
CA ARG A 136 -2.72 0.49 25.12
C ARG A 136 -4.15 0.37 25.63
N GLU A 137 -5.13 0.92 24.91
CA GLU A 137 -6.55 0.83 25.27
C GLU A 137 -7.03 -0.61 25.33
N SER A 138 -6.55 -1.45 24.42
CA SER A 138 -6.88 -2.87 24.39
C SER A 138 -6.26 -3.63 25.58
N CYS A 139 -5.00 -3.34 25.91
CA CYS A 139 -4.31 -3.92 27.06
C CYS A 139 -4.96 -3.48 28.39
N GLN A 140 -5.32 -2.21 28.51
CA GLN A 140 -6.02 -1.67 29.69
C GLN A 140 -7.35 -2.38 29.92
N LYS A 141 -8.15 -2.60 28.88
CA LYS A 141 -9.41 -3.38 28.99
C LYS A 141 -9.20 -4.80 29.50
N ILE A 142 -8.11 -5.46 29.08
CA ILE A 142 -7.77 -6.82 29.55
C ILE A 142 -7.43 -6.78 31.04
N VAL A 143 -6.63 -5.80 31.47
CA VAL A 143 -6.22 -5.65 32.88
C VAL A 143 -7.41 -5.25 33.76
N ASP A 144 -8.19 -4.24 33.37
CA ASP A 144 -9.29 -3.68 34.16
C ASP A 144 -10.42 -4.71 34.39
N ASN A 145 -10.69 -5.55 33.38
CA ASN A 145 -11.71 -6.60 33.47
C ASN A 145 -11.14 -7.95 33.95
N SER A 146 -9.85 -8.03 34.30
CA SER A 146 -9.16 -9.27 34.69
C SER A 146 -9.34 -10.41 33.70
N LEU A 147 -9.29 -10.08 32.40
CA LEU A 147 -9.49 -11.04 31.32
C LEU A 147 -8.22 -11.84 31.04
N SER A 148 -8.37 -13.00 30.39
CA SER A 148 -7.24 -13.86 30.04
C SER A 148 -6.32 -13.16 29.03
N LEU A 149 -5.01 -13.41 29.14
CA LEU A 149 -4.01 -12.93 28.17
C LEU A 149 -4.30 -13.44 26.75
N GLN A 150 -5.04 -14.54 26.61
CA GLN A 150 -5.46 -15.07 25.31
C GLN A 150 -6.33 -14.08 24.53
N GLU A 151 -7.02 -13.15 25.20
CA GLU A 151 -7.77 -12.10 24.50
C GLU A 151 -6.87 -11.14 23.71
N LEU A 152 -5.58 -11.08 24.04
CA LEU A 152 -4.59 -10.36 23.25
C LEU A 152 -4.50 -10.89 21.81
N LEU A 153 -4.83 -12.18 21.59
CA LEU A 153 -4.88 -12.78 20.26
C LEU A 153 -6.03 -12.25 19.39
N GLN A 154 -7.08 -11.67 19.97
CA GLN A 154 -8.13 -11.02 19.19
C GLN A 154 -7.62 -9.74 18.53
N ILE A 155 -6.65 -9.07 19.17
CA ILE A 155 -6.02 -7.86 18.64
C ILE A 155 -4.83 -8.22 17.75
N LEU A 156 -4.08 -9.26 18.15
CA LEU A 156 -2.86 -9.71 17.50
C LEU A 156 -2.91 -11.23 17.24
N PRO A 157 -3.69 -11.67 16.23
CA PRO A 157 -3.80 -13.07 15.88
C PRO A 157 -2.53 -13.50 15.13
N HIS A 158 -1.43 -13.71 15.85
CA HIS A 158 -0.16 -14.13 15.28
C HIS A 158 0.45 -15.24 16.13
N TYR A 159 1.01 -16.27 15.48
CA TYR A 159 1.53 -17.45 16.18
C TYR A 159 2.66 -17.11 17.17
N LEU A 160 3.50 -16.12 16.87
CA LEU A 160 4.54 -15.66 17.80
C LEU A 160 3.95 -15.04 19.07
N MET A 161 2.80 -14.36 18.97
CA MET A 161 2.13 -13.80 20.14
C MET A 161 1.54 -14.91 21.01
N GLN A 162 0.91 -15.92 20.38
CA GLN A 162 0.43 -17.10 21.11
C GLN A 162 1.58 -17.82 21.83
N SER A 163 2.70 -18.01 21.14
CA SER A 163 3.90 -18.63 21.72
C SER A 163 4.42 -17.83 22.93
N LEU A 164 4.42 -16.50 22.83
CA LEU A 164 4.81 -15.62 23.93
C LEU A 164 3.88 -15.76 25.15
N ILE A 165 2.56 -15.78 24.91
CA ILE A 165 1.56 -15.98 25.98
C ILE A 165 1.77 -17.35 26.66
N SER A 166 1.96 -18.42 25.88
CA SER A 166 2.20 -19.75 26.42
C SER A 166 3.48 -19.84 27.25
N ILE A 167 4.55 -19.13 26.85
CA ILE A 167 5.79 -19.04 27.65
C ILE A 167 5.50 -18.34 28.99
N PHE A 168 4.73 -17.25 28.98
CA PHE A 168 4.38 -16.54 30.22
C PHE A 168 3.55 -17.41 31.16
N GLU A 169 2.49 -18.05 30.66
CA GLU A 169 1.62 -18.94 31.43
C GLU A 169 2.39 -20.16 31.98
N SER A 170 3.28 -20.76 31.18
CA SER A 170 4.11 -21.88 31.63
C SER A 170 5.15 -21.45 32.67
N SER A 171 5.74 -20.27 32.52
CA SER A 171 6.70 -19.73 33.47
C SER A 171 6.06 -19.40 34.81
N GLU A 172 4.82 -18.91 34.82
CA GLU A 172 4.09 -18.62 36.06
C GLU A 172 3.62 -19.89 36.78
N SER A 173 3.30 -20.95 36.04
CA SER A 173 2.83 -22.22 36.61
C SER A 173 3.95 -23.18 37.05
N VAL A 174 5.05 -23.25 36.31
CA VAL A 174 6.14 -24.23 36.53
C VAL A 174 7.41 -23.59 37.12
N GLY A 175 7.50 -22.26 37.11
CA GLY A 175 8.63 -21.48 37.62
C GLY A 175 9.63 -21.03 36.54
N PHE A 176 10.59 -20.21 36.94
CA PHE A 176 11.39 -19.35 36.02
C PHE A 176 12.69 -19.95 35.49
N SER A 177 13.02 -21.20 35.84
CA SER A 177 14.37 -21.76 35.62
C SER A 177 14.77 -21.87 34.15
N GLN A 178 13.81 -22.04 33.23
CA GLN A 178 14.06 -22.13 31.78
C GLN A 178 13.48 -20.95 30.98
N THR A 179 12.81 -20.02 31.64
CA THR A 179 12.08 -18.93 31.00
C THR A 179 13.00 -18.03 30.20
N ASP A 180 14.19 -17.69 30.72
CA ASP A 180 15.11 -16.79 30.01
C ASP A 180 15.58 -17.36 28.66
N TYR A 181 15.85 -18.67 28.61
CA TYR A 181 16.20 -19.36 27.36
C TYR A 181 15.05 -19.33 26.36
N GLN A 182 13.81 -19.61 26.81
CA GLN A 182 12.62 -19.56 25.96
C GLN A 182 12.34 -18.14 25.45
N LEU A 183 12.50 -17.12 26.30
CA LEU A 183 12.35 -15.71 25.92
C LEU A 183 13.40 -15.29 24.91
N LYS A 184 14.65 -15.68 25.09
CA LYS A 184 15.71 -15.38 24.13
C LYS A 184 15.45 -16.02 22.76
N ARG A 185 14.91 -17.25 22.75
CA ARG A 185 14.53 -17.92 21.51
C ARG A 185 13.38 -17.21 20.80
N ILE A 186 12.31 -16.84 21.51
CA ILE A 186 11.18 -16.14 20.88
C ILE A 186 11.58 -14.73 20.41
N GLU A 187 12.47 -14.03 21.12
CA GLU A 187 13.04 -12.76 20.65
C GLU A 187 13.78 -12.93 19.32
N GLN A 188 14.62 -13.97 19.18
CA GLN A 188 15.31 -14.28 17.92
C GLN A 188 14.31 -14.58 16.79
N ASP A 189 13.23 -15.31 17.09
CA ASP A 189 12.18 -15.59 16.11
C ASP A 189 11.45 -14.31 15.68
N ILE A 190 11.16 -13.39 16.61
CA ILE A 190 10.57 -12.08 16.32
C ILE A 190 11.52 -11.23 15.48
N GLU A 191 12.81 -11.15 15.81
CA GLU A 191 13.81 -10.40 15.04
C GLU A 191 13.99 -10.96 13.62
N SER A 192 14.01 -12.29 13.50
CA SER A 192 14.05 -12.99 12.22
C SER A 192 12.81 -12.66 11.38
N TRP A 193 11.62 -12.71 11.98
CA TRP A 193 10.36 -12.31 11.33
C TRP A 193 10.39 -10.86 10.85
N ILE A 194 10.80 -9.91 11.69
CA ILE A 194 10.96 -8.49 11.30
C ILE A 194 11.87 -8.37 10.07
N THR A 195 13.00 -9.08 10.08
CA THR A 195 13.98 -9.03 8.99
C THR A 195 13.42 -9.62 7.71
N GLN A 196 12.79 -10.80 7.78
CA GLN A 196 12.19 -11.48 6.64
C GLN A 196 11.05 -10.66 6.02
N THR A 197 10.15 -10.10 6.83
CA THR A 197 9.05 -9.25 6.34
C THR A 197 9.60 -8.00 5.65
N LYS A 198 10.62 -7.34 6.22
CA LYS A 198 11.26 -6.18 5.58
C LYS A 198 11.89 -6.53 4.23
N LEU A 199 12.64 -7.63 4.17
CA LEU A 199 13.24 -8.11 2.92
C LEU A 199 12.19 -8.41 1.86
N TYR A 200 11.10 -9.10 2.23
CA TYR A 200 9.99 -9.38 1.32
C TYR A 200 9.35 -8.10 0.76
N GLN A 201 9.11 -7.09 1.61
CA GLN A 201 8.53 -5.82 1.16
C GLN A 201 9.51 -5.02 0.27
N GLU A 202 10.81 -5.08 0.56
CA GLU A 202 11.83 -4.49 -0.31
C GLU A 202 11.88 -5.16 -1.69
N GLU A 203 11.74 -6.48 -1.76
CA GLU A 203 11.67 -7.23 -3.02
C GLU A 203 10.43 -6.86 -3.84
N GLU A 204 9.26 -6.77 -3.21
CA GLU A 204 8.03 -6.30 -3.85
C GLU A 204 8.18 -4.87 -4.39
N ARG A 205 8.82 -3.97 -3.64
CA ARG A 205 9.12 -2.61 -4.10
C ARG A 205 10.12 -2.57 -5.25
N LYS A 206 11.17 -3.41 -5.21
CA LYS A 206 12.13 -3.54 -6.33
C LYS A 206 11.42 -4.02 -7.59
N LEU A 207 10.50 -4.97 -7.46
CA LEU A 207 9.71 -5.48 -8.58
C LEU A 207 8.73 -4.42 -9.13
N GLN A 208 8.08 -3.65 -8.26
CA GLN A 208 7.26 -2.50 -8.68
C GLN A 208 8.09 -1.49 -9.49
N ASN A 209 9.28 -1.12 -9.01
CA ASN A 209 10.16 -0.19 -9.71
C ASN A 209 10.60 -0.74 -11.09
N ARG A 210 10.91 -2.03 -11.18
CA ARG A 210 11.22 -2.69 -12.46
C ARG A 210 10.04 -2.61 -13.44
N LEU A 211 8.81 -2.82 -12.98
CA LEU A 211 7.61 -2.69 -13.82
C LEU A 211 7.40 -1.24 -14.30
N LEU A 212 7.57 -0.25 -13.41
CA LEU A 212 7.47 1.16 -13.79
C LEU A 212 8.52 1.55 -14.83
N LEU A 213 9.76 1.06 -14.69
CA LEU A 213 10.81 1.27 -15.70
C LEU A 213 10.45 0.64 -17.05
N LEU A 214 9.89 -0.58 -17.05
CA LEU A 214 9.43 -1.24 -18.28
C LEU A 214 8.33 -0.43 -18.99
N PHE A 215 7.38 0.14 -18.23
CA PHE A 215 6.36 1.02 -18.80
C PHE A 215 6.95 2.33 -19.35
N GLY A 216 7.93 2.91 -18.66
CA GLY A 216 8.66 4.09 -19.14
C GLY A 216 9.43 3.83 -20.44
N LEU A 217 10.08 2.67 -20.55
CA LEU A 217 10.73 2.24 -21.80
C LEU A 217 9.71 2.02 -22.92
N GLY A 218 8.56 1.40 -22.62
CA GLY A 218 7.48 1.21 -23.59
C GLY A 218 6.95 2.54 -24.14
N LEU A 219 6.76 3.55 -23.27
CA LEU A 219 6.38 4.90 -23.67
C LEU A 219 7.44 5.57 -24.56
N THR A 220 8.72 5.36 -24.23
CA THR A 220 9.85 5.90 -25.01
C THR A 220 9.88 5.30 -26.42
N ILE A 221 9.69 3.97 -26.54
CA ILE A 221 9.62 3.28 -27.84
C ILE A 221 8.43 3.78 -28.65
N ALA A 222 7.26 3.92 -28.01
CA ALA A 222 6.06 4.45 -28.67
C ALA A 222 6.27 5.88 -29.20
N TYR A 223 6.98 6.73 -28.45
CA TYR A 223 7.34 8.07 -28.89
C TYR A 223 8.26 8.05 -30.13
N PHE A 224 9.29 7.20 -30.15
CA PHE A 224 10.15 7.06 -31.33
C PHE A 224 9.36 6.55 -32.55
N ALA A 225 8.48 5.58 -32.36
CA ALA A 225 7.62 5.06 -33.42
C ALA A 225 6.71 6.14 -34.00
N GLN A 226 6.09 6.96 -33.13
CA GLN A 226 5.32 8.12 -33.56
C GLN A 226 6.16 9.10 -34.38
N ASN A 227 7.36 9.47 -33.91
CA ASN A 227 8.20 10.45 -34.57
C ASN A 227 8.70 9.97 -35.94
N MET A 228 8.88 8.66 -36.12
CA MET A 228 9.16 8.08 -37.44
C MET A 228 7.93 8.16 -38.36
N LEU A 229 6.74 7.88 -37.82
CA LEU A 229 5.49 7.91 -38.58
C LEU A 229 5.06 9.33 -38.97
N SER A 230 5.30 10.32 -38.11
CA SER A 230 4.96 11.72 -38.37
C SER A 230 5.81 12.36 -39.47
N LYS A 231 6.97 11.79 -39.78
CA LYS A 231 7.80 12.23 -40.92
C LYS A 231 7.27 11.75 -42.27
N SER A 232 6.47 10.67 -42.28
CA SER A 232 5.94 10.09 -43.52
C SER A 232 4.46 10.41 -43.76
N LEU A 233 3.68 10.70 -42.71
CA LEU A 233 2.24 10.99 -42.79
C LEU A 233 1.87 12.12 -41.84
N GLU A 234 0.87 12.94 -42.18
CA GLU A 234 0.25 13.90 -41.26
C GLU A 234 -0.70 13.16 -40.28
N VAL A 235 -0.12 12.37 -39.38
CA VAL A 235 -0.83 11.41 -38.52
C VAL A 235 -1.86 12.07 -37.58
N HIS A 236 -1.66 13.36 -37.24
CA HIS A 236 -2.46 14.05 -36.22
C HIS A 236 -3.93 14.28 -36.59
N THR A 237 -4.25 14.28 -37.88
CA THR A 237 -5.62 14.51 -38.38
C THR A 237 -6.49 13.25 -38.33
N TYR A 238 -5.89 12.07 -38.19
CA TYR A 238 -6.61 10.80 -38.24
C TYR A 238 -7.20 10.42 -36.87
N ASN A 239 -8.52 10.25 -36.83
CA ASN A 239 -9.24 9.86 -35.61
C ASN A 239 -8.79 8.49 -35.06
N ASN A 240 -8.49 7.54 -35.94
CA ASN A 240 -8.02 6.19 -35.54
C ASN A 240 -6.71 6.25 -34.77
N TYR A 241 -5.81 7.18 -35.13
CA TYR A 241 -4.57 7.39 -34.40
C TYR A 241 -4.84 7.91 -32.98
N GLN A 242 -5.73 8.89 -32.85
CA GLN A 242 -6.10 9.48 -31.56
C GLN A 242 -6.70 8.42 -30.61
N ILE A 243 -7.56 7.54 -31.13
CA ILE A 243 -8.14 6.42 -30.37
C ILE A 243 -7.07 5.40 -29.96
N LEU A 244 -6.16 5.05 -30.86
CA LEU A 244 -5.09 4.09 -30.58
C LEU A 244 -4.14 4.62 -29.49
N MET A 245 -3.75 5.90 -29.59
CA MET A 245 -2.92 6.55 -28.58
C MET A 245 -3.63 6.70 -27.23
N LEU A 246 -4.91 7.07 -27.23
CA LEU A 246 -5.72 7.09 -26.01
C LEU A 246 -5.74 5.72 -25.34
N THR A 247 -6.00 4.66 -26.11
CA THR A 247 -6.06 3.28 -25.61
C THR A 247 -4.72 2.83 -25.05
N PHE A 248 -3.62 3.18 -25.72
CA PHE A 248 -2.26 2.89 -25.26
C PHE A 248 -1.90 3.61 -23.95
N ILE A 249 -2.26 4.89 -23.82
CA ILE A 249 -2.04 5.62 -22.56
C ILE A 249 -2.93 5.06 -21.46
N ALA A 250 -4.20 4.76 -21.75
CA ALA A 250 -5.12 4.17 -20.79
C ALA A 250 -4.65 2.80 -20.28
N SER A 251 -4.14 1.94 -21.17
CA SER A 251 -3.58 0.64 -20.78
C SER A 251 -2.31 0.79 -19.95
N THR A 252 -1.47 1.78 -20.25
CA THR A 252 -0.28 2.10 -19.45
C THR A 252 -0.67 2.59 -18.05
N LEU A 253 -1.68 3.47 -17.93
CA LEU A 253 -2.20 3.91 -16.64
C LEU A 253 -2.78 2.75 -15.83
N LEU A 254 -3.53 1.84 -16.45
CA LEU A 254 -3.99 0.62 -15.80
C LEU A 254 -2.81 -0.24 -15.31
N ALA A 255 -1.78 -0.41 -16.13
CA ALA A 255 -0.60 -1.17 -15.75
C ALA A 255 0.12 -0.57 -14.53
N ILE A 256 0.19 0.76 -14.44
CA ILE A 256 0.71 1.49 -13.27
C ILE A 256 -0.16 1.23 -12.03
N ILE A 257 -1.50 1.25 -12.17
CA ILE A 257 -2.43 0.94 -11.07
C ILE A 257 -2.19 -0.49 -10.58
N TYR A 258 -2.12 -1.48 -11.47
CA TYR A 258 -1.89 -2.87 -11.11
C TYR A 258 -0.51 -3.10 -10.46
N ALA A 259 0.54 -2.45 -10.97
CA ALA A 259 1.85 -2.49 -10.35
C ALA A 259 1.81 -1.90 -8.94
N SER A 260 1.08 -0.81 -8.73
CA SER A 260 0.94 -0.15 -7.43
C SER A 260 0.03 -0.92 -6.46
N LYS A 261 -0.97 -1.65 -6.96
CA LYS A 261 -1.87 -2.50 -6.17
C LYS A 261 -1.11 -3.58 -5.39
N ARG A 262 0.08 -3.98 -5.86
CA ARG A 262 0.96 -4.91 -5.13
C ARG A 262 1.34 -4.40 -3.74
N MET A 263 1.44 -3.09 -3.57
CA MET A 263 1.73 -2.44 -2.28
C MET A 263 0.57 -2.52 -1.28
N LYS A 264 -0.64 -2.93 -1.71
CA LYS A 264 -1.79 -3.15 -0.81
C LYS A 264 -1.67 -4.45 0.00
N LYS A 265 -0.71 -5.34 -0.30
CA LYS A 265 -0.49 -6.55 0.50
C LYS A 265 -0.23 -6.18 1.96
N LYS A 266 -0.89 -6.88 2.88
CA LYS A 266 -0.66 -6.71 4.32
C LYS A 266 0.77 -7.10 4.67
N TRP A 267 1.35 -6.43 5.65
CA TRP A 267 2.68 -6.75 6.15
C TRP A 267 2.68 -8.05 6.96
N ILE A 268 1.62 -8.28 7.74
CA ILE A 268 1.38 -9.55 8.44
C ILE A 268 0.63 -10.48 7.49
N LEU A 269 1.21 -11.65 7.20
CA LEU A 269 0.62 -12.60 6.28
C LEU A 269 -0.52 -13.35 6.96
N LYS A 270 -1.62 -13.58 6.25
CA LYS A 270 -2.75 -14.36 6.78
C LYS A 270 -2.36 -15.80 7.15
N ALA A 271 -1.33 -16.34 6.50
CA ALA A 271 -0.81 -17.68 6.81
C ALA A 271 -0.07 -17.73 8.15
N GLU A 272 0.33 -16.58 8.69
CA GLU A 272 0.97 -16.44 10.01
C GLU A 272 -0.08 -16.14 11.10
N CYS A 273 -1.33 -15.91 10.70
CA CYS A 273 -2.45 -15.69 11.61
C CYS A 273 -3.18 -16.99 11.96
N LEU A 274 -3.71 -17.03 13.18
CA LEU A 274 -4.49 -18.15 13.74
C LEU A 274 -5.96 -18.07 13.32
#